data_AF-A0AB33JEN7-F1
#
_entry.id   AF-A0AB33JEN7-F1
#
_cell.length_a   1.000
_cell.length_b   1.000
_cell.length_c   1.000
_cell.angle_alpha   90.00
_cell.angle_beta   90.00
_cell.angle_gamma   90.00
#
_symmetry.space_group_name_H-M   'P 1'
#
loop_
_entity.id
_entity.type
_entity.pdbx_description
1 polymer ?
#
loop_
_entity_poly.entity_id
_entity_poly.type
_entity_poly.pdbx_seq_one_letter_code
_entity_poly.pdbx_strand_id
1 'polypeptide(L)'
;MSTPIYLAIASPKGGVGKTSLTVLAASILQYHRGYDVAVVDCNHPVHTIARLRQQESEELNHQSLMHLKHRTPCTPYPIICAPVREALNRVERHCADNPPRCILFDLPPLMRTEGTVELLSAMDAVVFPVTGSPMDMEAVRHFIDILGEQILTMGKGNIRELYLLRNMIQAWEREDADERCRSLADETGALLMQTSLSHSRLYRPFFSERKRGICTLFPPHGGKLSQLCNGLGDELHEILQRLCTE
;
A
#
# COMPACT_ATOMS: atom_id res chain seq x y z
N MET A 1 9.63 -9.83 21.13
CA MET A 1 8.81 -8.84 20.40
C MET A 1 8.95 -9.16 18.92
N SER A 2 7.87 -9.26 18.17
CA SER A 2 7.92 -9.52 16.72
C SER A 2 8.45 -8.28 16.00
N THR A 3 9.38 -8.45 15.07
CA THR A 3 9.81 -7.39 14.16
C THR A 3 8.64 -6.97 13.26
N PRO A 4 8.43 -5.66 13.01
CA PRO A 4 7.40 -5.23 12.07
C PRO A 4 7.66 -5.78 10.66
N ILE A 5 6.61 -6.15 9.95
CA ILE A 5 6.70 -6.45 8.51
C ILE A 5 6.72 -5.14 7.74
N TYR A 6 7.70 -4.97 6.85
CA TYR A 6 7.78 -3.83 5.94
C TYR A 6 7.16 -4.19 4.59
N LEU A 7 6.07 -3.50 4.24
CA LEU A 7 5.32 -3.73 3.00
C LEU A 7 5.27 -2.45 2.18
N ALA A 8 5.81 -2.47 0.96
CA ALA A 8 5.75 -1.32 0.05
C ALA A 8 4.69 -1.51 -1.03
N ILE A 9 4.00 -0.43 -1.40
CA ILE A 9 3.24 -0.37 -2.66
C ILE A 9 4.00 0.50 -3.64
N ALA A 10 4.57 -0.13 -4.67
CA ALA A 10 5.61 0.46 -5.49
C ALA A 10 5.27 0.35 -6.98
N SER A 11 5.64 1.35 -7.77
CA SER A 11 5.51 1.30 -9.22
C SER A 11 6.38 2.38 -9.88
N PRO A 12 7.06 2.06 -10.99
CA PRO A 12 7.83 3.04 -11.74
C PRO A 12 6.97 4.19 -12.30
N LYS A 13 5.65 3.99 -12.41
CA LYS A 13 4.71 4.98 -12.95
C LYS A 13 3.93 5.74 -11.89
N GLY A 14 3.59 6.99 -12.23
CA GLY A 14 2.56 7.76 -11.53
C GLY A 14 1.16 7.34 -11.97
N GLY A 15 0.14 7.62 -11.16
CA GLY A 15 -1.26 7.43 -11.54
C GLY A 15 -1.82 6.01 -11.41
N VAL A 16 -0.99 4.99 -11.16
CA VAL A 16 -1.44 3.59 -10.99
C VAL A 16 -2.13 3.28 -9.65
N GLY A 17 -2.30 4.28 -8.79
CA GLY A 17 -3.05 4.15 -7.53
C GLY A 17 -2.26 3.77 -6.28
N LYS A 18 -0.91 3.86 -6.27
CA LYS A 18 -0.05 3.54 -5.11
C LYS A 18 -0.59 4.11 -3.78
N THR A 19 -0.68 5.43 -3.67
CA THR A 19 -1.17 6.12 -2.47
C THR A 19 -2.58 5.69 -2.06
N SER A 20 -3.49 5.54 -3.03
CA SER A 20 -4.85 5.06 -2.75
C SER A 20 -4.86 3.63 -2.18
N LEU A 21 -4.02 2.75 -2.73
CA LEU A 21 -3.88 1.38 -2.25
C LEU A 21 -3.21 1.34 -0.88
N THR A 22 -2.24 2.22 -0.61
CA THR A 22 -1.57 2.27 0.69
C THR A 22 -2.56 2.67 1.78
N VAL A 23 -3.36 3.71 1.52
CA VAL A 23 -4.43 4.12 2.44
C VAL A 23 -5.49 3.03 2.59
N LEU A 24 -5.89 2.37 1.50
CA LEU A 24 -6.86 1.29 1.55
C LEU A 24 -6.35 0.10 2.37
N ALA A 25 -5.13 -0.36 2.11
CA ALA A 25 -4.49 -1.45 2.84
C ALA A 25 -4.34 -1.12 4.32
N ALA A 26 -3.83 0.07 4.65
CA ALA A 26 -3.69 0.53 6.03
C ALA A 26 -5.04 0.55 6.76
N SER A 27 -6.07 1.10 6.14
CA SER A 27 -7.41 1.19 6.73
C SER A 27 -8.07 -0.19 6.87
N ILE A 28 -7.90 -1.11 5.94
CA ILE A 28 -8.40 -2.49 6.07
C ILE A 28 -7.70 -3.21 7.22
N LEU A 29 -6.37 -3.17 7.24
CA LEU A 29 -5.56 -3.86 8.24
C LEU A 29 -5.84 -3.32 9.65
N GLN A 30 -5.81 -2.00 9.83
CA GLN A 30 -6.07 -1.36 11.12
C GLN A 30 -7.50 -1.59 11.59
N TYR A 31 -8.49 -1.25 10.75
CA TYR A 31 -9.87 -1.10 11.21
C TYR A 31 -10.73 -2.36 11.03
N HIS A 32 -10.43 -3.23 10.07
CA HIS A 32 -11.21 -4.45 9.82
C HIS A 32 -10.50 -5.73 10.28
N ARG A 33 -9.16 -5.73 10.33
CA ARG A 33 -8.35 -6.90 10.73
C ARG A 33 -7.68 -6.73 12.10
N GLY A 34 -7.73 -5.55 12.71
CA GLY A 34 -7.16 -5.28 14.03
C GLY A 34 -5.62 -5.41 14.07
N TYR A 35 -4.95 -5.22 12.93
CA TYR A 35 -3.49 -5.13 12.89
C TYR A 35 -3.07 -3.76 13.42
N ASP A 36 -1.98 -3.74 14.19
CA ASP A 36 -1.31 -2.49 14.51
C ASP A 36 -0.46 -2.08 13.30
N VAL A 37 -0.80 -0.95 12.67
CA VAL A 37 -0.23 -0.49 11.41
C VAL A 37 0.37 0.89 11.57
N ALA A 38 1.52 1.13 10.94
CA ALA A 38 2.01 2.49 10.64
C ALA A 38 2.13 2.70 9.12
N VAL A 39 2.00 3.95 8.67
CA VAL A 39 2.24 4.32 7.27
C VAL A 39 3.42 5.27 7.19
N VAL A 40 4.37 5.01 6.29
CA VAL A 40 5.46 5.92 5.93
C VAL A 40 5.12 6.61 4.63
N ASP A 41 4.93 7.92 4.66
CA ASP A 41 4.61 8.73 3.50
C ASP A 41 5.89 9.35 2.91
N CYS A 42 6.43 8.67 1.89
CA CYS A 42 7.67 9.07 1.22
C CYS A 42 7.46 10.08 0.08
N ASN A 43 6.24 10.58 -0.15
CA ASN A 43 5.94 11.54 -1.22
C ASN A 43 6.38 12.97 -0.87
N HIS A 44 7.64 13.16 -0.47
CA HIS A 44 8.22 14.45 -0.14
C HIS A 44 8.31 15.37 -1.38
N PRO A 45 8.03 16.69 -1.27
CA PRO A 45 7.62 17.43 -0.07
C PRO A 45 6.11 17.47 0.18
N VAL A 46 5.30 16.83 -0.68
CA VAL A 46 3.84 16.96 -0.65
C VAL A 46 3.22 16.17 0.52
N HIS A 47 3.79 15.01 0.83
CA HIS A 47 3.28 14.02 1.80
C HIS A 47 1.77 13.82 1.64
N THR A 48 1.40 13.16 0.54
CA THR A 48 0.03 13.06 0.05
C THR A 48 -0.95 12.45 1.05
N ILE A 49 -0.52 11.45 1.83
CA ILE A 49 -1.34 10.79 2.85
C ILE A 49 -1.46 11.67 4.09
N ALA A 50 -0.35 12.31 4.52
CA ALA A 50 -0.39 13.22 5.66
C ALA A 50 -1.30 14.43 5.40
N ARG A 51 -1.21 15.01 4.19
CA ARG A 51 -2.11 16.08 3.75
C ARG A 51 -3.56 15.62 3.69
N LEU A 52 -3.81 14.41 3.19
CA LEU A 52 -5.16 13.82 3.20
C LEU A 52 -5.71 13.72 4.64
N ARG A 53 -4.94 13.16 5.59
CA ARG A 53 -5.31 13.05 7.00
C ARG A 53 -5.61 14.41 7.63
N GLN A 54 -4.82 15.44 7.30
CA GLN A 54 -5.06 16.80 7.79
C GLN A 54 -6.41 17.32 7.31
N GLN A 55 -6.69 17.23 6.01
CA GLN A 55 -7.94 17.69 5.43
C GLN A 55 -9.15 16.93 5.99
N GLU A 56 -9.05 15.61 6.12
CA GLU A 56 -10.09 14.78 6.75
C GLU A 56 -10.35 15.23 8.20
N SER A 57 -9.32 15.62 8.94
CA SER A 57 -9.45 16.07 10.33
C SER A 57 -10.11 17.45 10.45
N GLU A 58 -9.84 18.36 9.51
CA GLU A 58 -10.40 19.71 9.47
C GLU A 58 -11.90 19.72 9.13
N GLU A 59 -12.35 18.75 8.32
CA GLU A 59 -13.76 18.64 7.89
C GLU A 59 -14.66 17.97 8.93
N LEU A 60 -14.07 17.26 9.89
CA LEU A 60 -14.83 16.59 10.95
C LEU A 60 -15.24 17.61 12.01
N ASN A 61 -16.55 17.84 12.11
CA ASN A 61 -17.09 18.60 13.23
C ASN A 61 -16.95 17.81 14.56
N HIS A 62 -17.05 18.52 15.69
CA HIS A 62 -16.85 17.95 17.02
C HIS A 62 -17.83 16.80 17.35
N GLN A 63 -19.05 16.84 16.80
CA GLN A 63 -20.09 15.84 17.01
C GLN A 63 -19.76 14.54 16.26
N SER A 64 -19.28 14.65 15.02
CA SER A 64 -18.83 13.53 14.19
C SER A 64 -17.62 12.82 14.81
N LEU A 65 -16.66 13.56 15.36
CA LEU A 65 -15.50 13.01 16.09
C LEU A 65 -15.94 12.18 17.31
N MET A 66 -16.91 12.68 18.08
CA MET A 66 -17.42 11.96 19.25
C MET A 66 -18.19 10.70 18.83
N HIS A 67 -19.08 10.81 17.84
CA HIS A 67 -19.82 9.67 17.33
C HIS A 67 -18.91 8.54 16.82
N LEU A 68 -17.72 8.85 16.30
CA LEU A 68 -16.86 7.81 15.74
C LEU A 68 -15.67 7.36 16.60
N LYS A 69 -15.37 8.05 17.71
CA LYS A 69 -14.76 7.39 18.88
C LYS A 69 -15.64 6.27 19.45
N HIS A 70 -16.96 6.40 19.37
CA HIS A 70 -17.89 5.37 19.85
C HIS A 70 -18.10 4.21 18.87
N ARG A 71 -17.87 4.40 17.56
CA ARG A 71 -18.06 3.36 16.54
C ARG A 71 -16.80 2.62 16.13
N THR A 72 -15.63 3.18 16.39
CA THR A 72 -14.34 2.59 16.02
C THR A 72 -13.48 2.44 17.27
N PRO A 73 -13.29 1.22 17.80
CA PRO A 73 -12.46 1.00 18.99
C PRO A 73 -10.96 1.17 18.71
N CYS A 74 -10.56 1.27 17.43
CA CYS A 74 -9.17 1.38 17.00
C CYS A 74 -8.76 2.85 16.85
N THR A 75 -7.60 3.21 17.41
CA THR A 75 -6.95 4.49 17.14
C THR A 75 -6.52 4.59 15.68
N PRO A 76 -6.61 5.78 15.05
CA PRO A 76 -6.09 5.95 13.71
C PRO A 76 -4.60 5.60 13.64
N TYR A 77 -4.19 4.90 12.58
CA TYR A 77 -2.78 4.55 12.39
C TYR A 77 -1.90 5.81 12.28
N PRO A 78 -0.67 5.78 12.84
CA PRO A 78 0.30 6.85 12.68
C PRO A 78 0.76 6.99 11.22
N ILE A 79 1.07 8.23 10.82
CA ILE A 79 1.65 8.58 9.53
C ILE A 79 3.01 9.22 9.78
N ILE A 80 4.07 8.58 9.29
CA ILE A 80 5.46 9.01 9.42
C ILE A 80 5.86 9.69 8.11
N CYS A 81 6.02 11.01 8.12
CA CYS A 81 6.53 11.75 6.96
C CYS A 81 8.05 11.67 6.93
N ALA A 82 8.61 11.17 5.82
CA ALA A 82 10.04 11.09 5.61
C ALA A 82 10.37 11.24 4.11
N PRO A 83 11.48 11.87 3.71
CA PRO A 83 12.03 11.60 2.39
C PRO A 83 12.53 10.16 2.30
N VAL A 84 12.58 9.59 1.08
CA VAL A 84 12.98 8.19 0.82
C VAL A 84 14.25 7.78 1.58
N ARG A 85 15.31 8.60 1.51
CA ARG A 85 16.61 8.32 2.14
C ARG A 85 16.58 8.30 3.68
N GLU A 86 15.60 8.95 4.30
CA GLU A 86 15.46 8.99 5.77
C GLU A 86 14.42 8.00 6.29
N ALA A 87 13.67 7.34 5.41
CA ALA A 87 12.49 6.55 5.78
C ALA A 87 12.80 5.50 6.85
N LEU A 88 13.83 4.68 6.65
CA LEU A 88 14.25 3.65 7.60
C LEU A 88 14.65 4.24 8.96
N ASN A 89 15.47 5.30 8.95
CA ASN A 89 15.88 5.99 10.18
C ASN A 89 14.68 6.56 10.97
N ARG A 90 13.64 7.03 10.27
CA ARG A 90 12.42 7.52 10.93
C ARG A 90 11.58 6.39 11.51
N VAL A 91 11.51 5.27 10.80
CA VAL A 91 10.82 4.05 11.27
C VAL A 91 11.49 3.49 12.52
N GLU A 92 12.82 3.37 12.54
CA GLU A 92 13.56 2.89 13.70
C GLU A 92 13.26 3.70 14.97
N ARG A 93 13.24 5.04 14.86
CA ARG A 93 12.88 5.92 15.98
C ARG A 93 11.43 5.75 16.43
N HIS A 94 10.50 5.52 15.49
CA HIS A 94 9.09 5.32 15.81
C HIS A 94 8.84 3.97 16.50
N CYS A 95 9.59 2.94 16.12
CA CYS A 95 9.43 1.58 16.62
C CYS A 95 10.11 1.31 17.97
N ALA A 96 10.82 2.29 18.55
CA ALA A 96 11.64 2.10 19.74
C ALA A 96 10.86 1.62 20.97
N ASP A 97 9.63 2.12 21.17
CA ASP A 97 8.84 1.85 22.37
C ASP A 97 7.74 0.80 22.15
N ASN A 98 7.01 0.90 21.04
CA ASN A 98 5.92 -0.01 20.70
C ASN A 98 5.87 -0.23 19.17
N PRO A 99 6.61 -1.22 18.64
CA PRO A 99 6.66 -1.48 17.22
C PRO A 99 5.29 -1.97 16.69
N PRO A 100 4.74 -1.36 15.63
CA PRO A 100 3.54 -1.87 14.98
C PRO A 100 3.83 -3.24 14.35
N ARG A 101 2.77 -4.00 14.03
CA ARG A 101 2.92 -5.32 13.38
C ARG A 101 3.25 -5.19 11.89
N CYS A 102 2.79 -4.13 11.24
CA CYS A 102 3.01 -3.88 9.82
C CYS A 102 3.29 -2.40 9.57
N ILE A 103 4.27 -2.12 8.72
CA ILE A 103 4.61 -0.76 8.27
C ILE A 103 4.47 -0.70 6.76
N LEU A 104 3.52 0.11 6.32
CA LEU A 104 3.23 0.33 4.90
C LEU A 104 4.02 1.54 4.38
N PHE A 105 4.73 1.37 3.28
CA PHE A 105 5.49 2.45 2.64
C PHE A 105 4.79 2.93 1.37
N ASP A 106 4.38 4.21 1.36
CA ASP A 106 3.90 4.91 0.16
C ASP A 106 5.07 5.60 -0.53
N LEU A 107 5.47 5.08 -1.68
CA LEU A 107 6.64 5.56 -2.40
C LEU A 107 6.26 6.51 -3.56
N PRO A 108 7.09 7.52 -3.85
CA PRO A 108 6.95 8.29 -5.08
C PRO A 108 7.18 7.39 -6.32
N PRO A 109 6.84 7.86 -7.54
CA PRO A 109 7.18 7.13 -8.76
C PRO A 109 8.69 6.81 -8.84
N LEU A 110 9.03 5.52 -8.91
CA LEU A 110 10.36 5.02 -8.55
C LEU A 110 11.48 5.49 -9.49
N MET A 111 11.18 5.72 -10.78
CA MET A 111 12.18 6.18 -11.76
C MET A 111 12.71 7.60 -11.53
N ARG A 112 12.24 8.32 -10.50
CA ARG A 112 12.54 9.75 -10.30
C ARG A 112 13.24 10.08 -8.99
N THR A 113 13.44 9.10 -8.10
CA THR A 113 13.88 9.38 -6.73
C THR A 113 15.03 8.48 -6.32
N GLU A 114 16.18 9.07 -6.02
CA GLU A 114 17.37 8.35 -5.53
C GLU A 114 17.14 7.77 -4.13
N GLY A 115 17.75 6.61 -3.82
CA GLY A 115 17.54 5.89 -2.57
C GLY A 115 16.34 4.94 -2.58
N THR A 116 15.56 4.92 -3.67
CA THR A 116 14.31 4.15 -3.75
C THR A 116 14.55 2.66 -3.84
N VAL A 117 15.56 2.24 -4.60
CA VAL A 117 15.89 0.81 -4.74
C VAL A 117 16.45 0.30 -3.42
N GLU A 118 17.31 1.07 -2.77
CA GLU A 118 17.89 0.77 -1.47
C GLU A 118 16.81 0.64 -0.38
N LEU A 119 15.82 1.54 -0.39
CA LEU A 119 14.67 1.45 0.50
C LEU A 119 13.82 0.20 0.21
N LEU A 120 13.55 -0.07 -1.07
CA LEU A 120 12.77 -1.26 -1.46
C LEU A 120 13.46 -2.56 -1.10
N SER A 121 14.79 -2.64 -1.25
CA SER A 121 15.58 -3.80 -0.84
C SER A 121 15.49 -4.10 0.66
N ALA A 122 15.06 -3.14 1.49
CA ALA A 122 14.85 -3.35 2.92
C ALA A 122 13.44 -3.85 3.28
N MET A 123 12.50 -3.91 2.32
CA MET A 123 11.13 -4.39 2.55
C MET A 123 11.10 -5.91 2.68
N ASP A 124 10.14 -6.46 3.43
CA ASP A 124 9.86 -7.91 3.42
C ASP A 124 9.03 -8.28 2.19
N ALA A 125 8.11 -7.41 1.78
CA ALA A 125 7.30 -7.62 0.59
C ALA A 125 7.02 -6.32 -0.17
N VAL A 126 6.85 -6.46 -1.50
CA VAL A 126 6.53 -5.33 -2.39
C VAL A 126 5.35 -5.69 -3.27
N VAL A 127 4.31 -4.85 -3.27
CA VAL A 127 3.15 -4.98 -4.14
C VAL A 127 3.26 -3.99 -5.29
N PHE A 128 3.28 -4.51 -6.52
CA PHE A 128 3.23 -3.75 -7.74
C PHE A 128 1.79 -3.70 -8.28
N PRO A 129 1.09 -2.56 -8.20
CA PRO A 129 -0.16 -2.40 -8.91
C PRO A 129 0.08 -2.32 -10.41
N VAL A 130 -0.62 -3.18 -11.15
CA VAL A 130 -0.54 -3.32 -12.61
C VAL A 130 -1.89 -2.97 -13.20
N THR A 131 -1.93 -2.02 -14.13
CA THR A 131 -3.17 -1.65 -14.86
C THR A 131 -3.33 -2.49 -16.13
N GLY A 132 -4.46 -2.35 -16.84
CA GLY A 132 -4.68 -3.04 -18.13
C GLY A 132 -3.73 -2.61 -19.26
N SER A 133 -2.98 -1.52 -19.07
CA SER A 133 -2.01 -1.01 -20.03
C SER A 133 -0.79 -1.95 -20.17
N PRO A 134 -0.50 -2.50 -21.36
CA PRO A 134 0.69 -3.33 -21.56
C PRO A 134 1.99 -2.55 -21.32
N MET A 135 2.00 -1.23 -21.56
CA MET A 135 3.16 -0.40 -21.22
C MET A 135 3.39 -0.31 -19.71
N ASP A 136 2.35 -0.43 -18.89
CA ASP A 136 2.49 -0.42 -17.42
C ASP A 136 3.12 -1.71 -16.94
N MET A 137 2.71 -2.85 -17.53
CA MET A 137 3.30 -4.17 -17.26
C MET A 137 4.78 -4.22 -17.61
N GLU A 138 5.13 -3.75 -18.80
CA GLU A 138 6.53 -3.71 -19.26
C GLU A 138 7.41 -2.84 -18.36
N ALA A 139 6.88 -1.70 -17.90
CA ALA A 139 7.59 -0.86 -16.96
C ALA A 139 7.81 -1.56 -15.61
N VAL A 140 6.80 -2.29 -15.10
CA VAL A 140 6.92 -3.07 -13.87
C VAL A 140 7.95 -4.19 -14.04
N ARG A 141 7.93 -4.91 -15.18
CA ARG A 141 8.91 -5.96 -15.51
C ARG A 141 10.34 -5.44 -15.43
N HIS A 142 10.65 -4.40 -16.19
CA HIS A 142 11.95 -3.76 -16.18
C HIS A 142 12.37 -3.26 -14.80
N PHE A 143 11.41 -2.76 -14.01
CA PHE A 143 11.72 -2.31 -12.67
C PHE A 143 12.07 -3.47 -11.73
N ILE A 144 11.37 -4.61 -11.83
CA ILE A 144 11.70 -5.80 -11.06
C ILE A 144 13.09 -6.33 -11.46
N ASP A 145 13.42 -6.33 -12.75
CA ASP A 145 14.76 -6.71 -13.23
C ASP A 145 15.86 -5.84 -12.59
N ILE A 146 15.69 -4.51 -12.61
CA ILE A 146 16.63 -3.56 -12.00
C ILE A 146 16.75 -3.78 -10.48
N LEU A 147 15.63 -4.02 -9.80
CA LEU A 147 15.61 -4.30 -8.36
C LEU A 147 16.39 -5.60 -8.06
N GLY A 148 16.19 -6.65 -8.86
CA GLY A 148 16.92 -7.90 -8.75
C GLY A 148 18.43 -7.73 -8.95
N GLU A 149 18.84 -7.02 -10.01
CA GLU A 149 20.25 -6.72 -10.28
C GLU A 149 20.91 -5.93 -9.14
N GLN A 150 20.19 -4.97 -8.55
CA GLN A 150 20.70 -4.17 -7.44
C GLN A 150 20.86 -4.99 -6.15
N ILE A 151 19.89 -5.86 -5.83
CA ILE A 151 20.00 -6.76 -4.67
C ILE A 151 21.19 -7.70 -4.83
N LEU A 152 21.39 -8.26 -6.04
CA LEU A 152 22.55 -9.09 -6.36
C LEU A 152 23.86 -8.32 -6.23
N THR A 153 23.91 -7.09 -6.74
CA THR A 153 25.12 -6.23 -6.72
C THR A 153 25.48 -5.80 -5.31
N MET A 154 24.49 -5.44 -4.48
CA MET A 154 24.69 -5.03 -3.09
C MET A 154 24.98 -6.22 -2.17
N GLY A 155 24.63 -7.44 -2.59
CA GLY A 155 24.71 -8.66 -1.76
C GLY A 155 23.81 -8.59 -0.52
N LYS A 156 22.82 -7.70 -0.51
CA LYS A 156 21.93 -7.42 0.63
C LYS A 156 20.52 -7.12 0.11
N GLY A 157 19.54 -7.81 0.67
CA GLY A 157 18.13 -7.59 0.44
C GLY A 157 17.30 -8.42 1.43
N ASN A 158 16.22 -7.83 1.93
CA ASN A 158 15.28 -8.45 2.85
C ASN A 158 13.97 -8.85 2.14
N ILE A 159 13.85 -8.53 0.85
CA ILE A 159 12.66 -8.86 0.06
C ILE A 159 12.52 -10.37 0.01
N ARG A 160 11.45 -10.85 0.62
CA ARG A 160 11.05 -12.26 0.57
C ARG A 160 10.12 -12.47 -0.62
N GLU A 161 9.24 -11.51 -0.88
CA GLU A 161 8.16 -11.67 -1.85
C GLU A 161 7.85 -10.42 -2.65
N LEU A 162 7.59 -10.63 -3.94
CA LEU A 162 7.06 -9.63 -4.85
C LEU A 162 5.64 -10.03 -5.25
N TYR A 163 4.74 -9.06 -5.32
CA TYR A 163 3.34 -9.28 -5.67
C TYR A 163 2.93 -8.43 -6.85
N LEU A 164 2.12 -8.99 -7.74
CA LEU A 164 1.40 -8.28 -8.78
C LEU A 164 -0.06 -8.12 -8.35
N LEU A 165 -0.53 -6.87 -8.24
CA LEU A 165 -1.93 -6.56 -7.97
C LEU A 165 -2.57 -5.96 -9.22
N ARG A 166 -3.52 -6.67 -9.81
CA ARG A 166 -4.34 -6.15 -10.90
C ARG A 166 -5.20 -5.00 -10.38
N ASN A 167 -4.92 -3.78 -10.84
CA ASN A 167 -5.56 -2.56 -10.37
C ASN A 167 -6.10 -1.71 -11.51
N MET A 168 -7.22 -1.02 -11.26
CA MET A 168 -7.92 -0.21 -12.25
C MET A 168 -8.33 -0.97 -13.53
N ILE A 169 -8.57 -2.28 -13.42
CA ILE A 169 -8.93 -3.12 -14.57
C ILE A 169 -10.36 -2.80 -15.03
N GLN A 170 -10.53 -2.53 -16.32
CA GLN A 170 -11.83 -2.41 -16.96
C GLN A 170 -12.47 -3.77 -17.21
N ALA A 171 -13.80 -3.82 -17.29
CA ALA A 171 -14.50 -5.10 -17.47
C ALA A 171 -14.13 -5.80 -18.78
N TRP A 172 -13.87 -5.06 -19.85
CA TRP A 172 -13.58 -5.60 -21.18
C TRP A 172 -12.13 -6.07 -21.37
N GLU A 173 -11.20 -5.66 -20.50
CA GLU A 173 -9.78 -6.02 -20.62
C GLU A 173 -9.35 -7.03 -19.56
N ARG A 174 -10.30 -7.59 -18.79
CA ARG A 174 -10.01 -8.46 -17.65
C ARG A 174 -9.25 -9.71 -18.06
N GLU A 175 -9.68 -10.41 -19.11
CA GLU A 175 -9.05 -11.64 -19.57
C GLU A 175 -7.62 -11.38 -20.06
N ASP A 176 -7.45 -10.37 -20.92
CA ASP A 176 -6.14 -9.93 -21.41
C ASP A 176 -5.20 -9.49 -20.27
N ALA A 177 -5.71 -8.72 -19.32
CA ALA A 177 -4.94 -8.25 -18.17
C ALA A 177 -4.52 -9.42 -17.26
N ASP A 178 -5.39 -10.41 -17.09
CA ASP A 178 -5.12 -11.62 -16.32
C ASP A 178 -4.04 -12.47 -16.99
N GLU A 179 -4.13 -12.69 -18.30
CA GLU A 179 -3.13 -13.44 -19.06
C GLU A 179 -1.75 -12.78 -19.00
N ARG A 180 -1.68 -11.48 -19.26
CA ARG A 180 -0.40 -10.76 -19.21
C ARG A 180 0.18 -10.68 -17.80
N CYS A 181 -0.64 -10.53 -16.76
CA CYS A 181 -0.16 -10.57 -15.38
C CYS A 181 0.38 -11.96 -15.00
N ARG A 182 -0.17 -13.05 -15.56
CA ARG A 182 0.39 -14.39 -15.39
C ARG A 182 1.74 -14.53 -16.09
N SER A 183 1.86 -14.10 -17.35
CA SER A 183 3.15 -14.08 -18.06
C SER A 183 4.20 -13.29 -17.29
N LEU A 184 3.83 -12.10 -16.79
CA LEU A 184 4.73 -11.26 -16.00
C LEU A 184 5.14 -11.94 -14.69
N ALA A 185 4.22 -12.60 -14.00
CA ALA A 185 4.51 -13.37 -12.79
C ALA A 185 5.53 -14.49 -13.08
N ASP A 186 5.31 -15.25 -14.15
CA ASP A 186 6.21 -16.35 -14.55
C ASP A 186 7.60 -15.85 -14.94
N GLU A 187 7.68 -14.71 -15.64
CA GLU A 187 8.94 -14.09 -16.07
C GLU A 187 9.75 -13.50 -14.92
N THR A 188 9.08 -12.93 -13.91
CA THR A 188 9.73 -12.18 -12.83
C THR A 188 9.85 -12.95 -11.52
N GLY A 189 9.16 -14.08 -11.39
CA GLY A 189 9.01 -14.81 -10.12
C GLY A 189 8.09 -14.12 -9.11
N ALA A 190 7.39 -13.05 -9.49
CA ALA A 190 6.42 -12.39 -8.63
C ALA A 190 5.13 -13.21 -8.49
N LEU A 191 4.49 -13.12 -7.32
CA LEU A 191 3.24 -13.79 -7.03
C LEU A 191 2.05 -12.95 -7.53
N LEU A 192 1.12 -13.57 -8.25
CA LEU A 192 -0.10 -12.89 -8.66
C LEU A 192 -1.14 -12.91 -7.53
N MET A 193 -1.52 -11.74 -7.02
CA MET A 193 -2.58 -11.64 -6.01
C MET A 193 -3.91 -12.11 -6.58
N GLN A 194 -4.69 -12.91 -5.85
CA GLN A 194 -6.02 -13.38 -6.22
C GLN A 194 -7.01 -12.22 -6.38
N THR A 195 -6.88 -11.19 -5.56
CA THR A 195 -7.71 -10.00 -5.63
C THR A 195 -7.40 -9.19 -6.90
N SER A 196 -8.46 -8.71 -7.56
CA SER A 196 -8.37 -7.76 -8.67
C SER A 196 -9.30 -6.58 -8.44
N LEU A 197 -8.78 -5.36 -8.62
CA LEU A 197 -9.48 -4.13 -8.33
C LEU A 197 -9.92 -3.46 -9.64
N SER A 198 -11.24 -3.39 -9.84
CA SER A 198 -11.84 -2.72 -11.00
C SER A 198 -11.66 -1.21 -10.96
N HIS A 199 -11.52 -0.51 -12.08
CA HIS A 199 -11.51 0.95 -12.09
C HIS A 199 -12.76 1.52 -11.39
N SER A 200 -12.55 2.29 -10.31
CA SER A 200 -13.64 2.79 -9.47
C SER A 200 -13.28 4.12 -8.83
N ARG A 201 -14.26 5.03 -8.80
CA ARG A 201 -14.14 6.28 -8.03
C ARG A 201 -14.12 6.03 -6.53
N LEU A 202 -14.56 4.86 -6.06
CA LEU A 202 -14.57 4.51 -4.63
C LEU A 202 -13.16 4.42 -4.02
N TYR A 203 -12.12 4.22 -4.84
CA TYR A 203 -10.73 4.21 -4.39
C TYR A 203 -10.10 5.61 -4.37
N ARG A 204 -10.84 6.64 -4.77
CA ARG A 204 -10.37 8.02 -4.62
C ARG A 204 -10.57 8.46 -3.17
N PRO A 205 -9.57 9.12 -2.56
CA PRO A 205 -9.79 9.81 -1.30
C PRO A 205 -10.92 10.83 -1.48
N PHE A 206 -11.87 10.85 -0.54
CA PHE A 206 -12.97 11.80 -0.56
C PHE A 206 -13.06 12.57 0.75
N PHE A 207 -13.38 13.85 0.57
CA PHE A 207 -13.41 14.91 1.58
C PHE A 207 -14.84 15.18 2.09
N SER A 208 -15.70 14.16 2.25
CA SER A 208 -16.99 14.39 2.91
C SER A 208 -17.65 13.12 3.44
N GLU A 209 -18.29 13.24 4.61
CA GLU A 209 -19.10 12.19 5.23
C GLU A 209 -20.21 11.63 4.32
N ARG A 210 -20.59 12.38 3.28
CA ARG A 210 -21.68 12.03 2.35
C ARG A 210 -21.21 11.26 1.12
N LYS A 211 -19.91 11.11 0.86
CA LYS A 211 -19.38 10.42 -0.33
C LYS A 211 -18.57 9.19 0.05
N ARG A 212 -18.85 8.07 -0.63
CA ARG A 212 -18.15 6.79 -0.46
C ARG A 212 -16.74 6.91 -1.05
N GLY A 213 -15.71 6.70 -0.22
CA GLY A 213 -14.30 6.79 -0.59
C GLY A 213 -13.39 6.11 0.44
N ILE A 214 -12.10 6.03 0.14
CA ILE A 214 -11.09 5.64 1.12
C ILE A 214 -10.81 6.80 2.09
N CYS A 215 -10.57 6.47 3.36
CA CYS A 215 -10.34 7.44 4.42
C CYS A 215 -9.19 6.95 5.30
N THR A 216 -8.37 7.87 5.81
CA THR A 216 -7.27 7.51 6.71
C THR A 216 -7.71 7.42 8.17
N LEU A 217 -8.82 8.05 8.54
CA LEU A 217 -9.34 8.08 9.91
C LEU A 217 -10.37 6.98 10.20
N PHE A 218 -11.08 6.48 9.18
CA PHE A 218 -12.23 5.59 9.36
C PHE A 218 -12.18 4.33 8.50
N PRO A 219 -12.84 3.26 8.94
CA PRO A 219 -13.00 2.07 8.14
C PRO A 219 -13.75 2.39 6.84
N PRO A 220 -13.41 1.72 5.74
CA PRO A 220 -14.21 1.80 4.52
C PRO A 220 -15.63 1.27 4.80
N HIS A 221 -16.65 2.12 4.68
CA HIS A 221 -18.02 1.74 5.05
C HIS A 221 -18.97 1.65 3.84
N GLY A 222 -19.68 0.51 3.78
CA GLY A 222 -20.88 0.31 2.95
C GLY A 222 -20.64 0.05 1.46
N GLY A 223 -21.58 -0.68 0.86
CA GLY A 223 -21.64 -0.94 -0.58
C GLY A 223 -20.45 -1.74 -1.12
N LYS A 224 -20.11 -1.49 -2.41
CA LYS A 224 -19.07 -2.23 -3.14
C LYS A 224 -17.68 -2.12 -2.49
N LEU A 225 -17.36 -1.00 -1.84
CA LEU A 225 -16.06 -0.79 -1.17
C LEU A 225 -15.87 -1.77 -0.01
N SER A 226 -16.91 -2.01 0.79
CA SER A 226 -16.86 -2.98 1.90
C SER A 226 -16.62 -4.42 1.41
N GLN A 227 -17.24 -4.83 0.30
CA GLN A 227 -17.01 -6.17 -0.27
C GLN A 227 -15.58 -6.31 -0.81
N LEU A 228 -15.05 -5.27 -1.45
CA LEU A 228 -13.67 -5.22 -1.92
C LEU A 228 -12.66 -5.28 -0.77
N CYS A 229 -12.99 -4.67 0.38
CA CYS A 229 -12.18 -4.73 1.58
C CYS A 229 -12.06 -6.13 2.18
N ASN A 230 -13.04 -7.01 1.93
CA ASN A 230 -12.96 -8.38 2.40
C ASN A 230 -11.91 -9.16 1.60
N GLY A 231 -12.03 -9.22 0.27
CA GLY A 231 -11.09 -9.98 -0.57
C GLY A 231 -9.64 -9.51 -0.42
N LEU A 232 -9.40 -8.19 -0.58
CA LEU A 232 -8.06 -7.63 -0.40
C LEU A 232 -7.58 -7.79 1.04
N GLY A 233 -8.48 -7.67 2.02
CA GLY A 233 -8.14 -7.75 3.44
C GLY A 233 -7.82 -9.16 3.92
N ASP A 234 -8.50 -10.18 3.39
CA ASP A 234 -8.21 -11.58 3.65
C ASP A 234 -6.85 -11.94 3.06
N GLU A 235 -6.61 -11.55 1.81
CA GLU A 235 -5.35 -11.83 1.14
C GLU A 235 -4.16 -11.11 1.80
N LEU A 236 -4.27 -9.81 2.12
CA LEU A 236 -3.23 -9.10 2.87
C LEU A 236 -2.99 -9.74 4.24
N HIS A 237 -4.04 -10.23 4.90
CA HIS A 237 -3.91 -10.91 6.19
C HIS A 237 -3.10 -12.20 6.06
N GLU A 238 -3.40 -13.03 5.05
CA GLU A 238 -2.68 -14.27 4.76
C GLU A 238 -1.21 -14.00 4.44
N ILE A 239 -0.93 -12.98 3.61
CA ILE A 239 0.45 -12.55 3.30
C ILE A 239 1.21 -12.18 4.58
N LEU A 240 0.62 -11.32 5.42
CA LEU A 240 1.27 -10.89 6.66
C LEU A 240 1.44 -12.05 7.67
N GLN A 241 0.49 -12.98 7.75
CA GLN A 241 0.65 -14.16 8.61
C GLN A 241 1.82 -15.02 8.17
N ARG A 242 1.97 -15.25 6.86
CA ARG A 242 3.05 -16.06 6.30
C ARG A 242 4.42 -15.41 6.48
N LEU A 243 4.52 -14.11 6.24
CA LEU A 243 5.73 -13.32 6.48
C LEU A 243 6.12 -13.24 7.97
N CYS A 244 5.17 -13.40 8.90
CA CYS A 244 5.47 -13.49 10.34
C CYS A 244 6.04 -14.85 10.76
N THR A 245 5.79 -15.92 10.00
CA THR A 245 6.21 -17.30 10.36
C THR A 245 7.57 -17.70 9.83
N GLU A 246 8.13 -16.92 8.90
CA GLU A 246 9.46 -17.11 8.29
C GLU A 246 10.52 -16.23 8.96
#